data_AF-A0A9P6ME10-F1
#
_entry.id   AF-A0A9P6ME10-F1
#
_cell.length_a   1.000
_cell.length_b   1.000
_cell.length_c   1.000
_cell.angle_alpha   90.00
_cell.angle_beta   90.00
_cell.angle_gamma   90.00
#
_symmetry.space_group_name_H-M   'P 1'
#
loop_
_entity.id
_entity.type
_entity.pdbx_description
1 polymer ?
#
loop_
_entity_poly.entity_id
_entity_poly.type
_entity_poly.pdbx_seq_one_letter_code
_entity_poly.pdbx_strand_id
1 'polypeptide(L)'
;MSQLSTAGGGGGEKTARGNNKRNQVSLNHLLNFSFPIREEPQNTGPVRRRRNVSYQPYDKDKFINANFRFLMNPRRDYEVFTMDADVRVEWDDIEQVLISVPQSCPICLQPPVAARITKCGHVYCLPCILHYLALSESNKTWRKCPICWDAIYDKDLKSVRTGQEERDNYYDQDEKEIAQQIASKQEVVLEMRLIRRALNSTIALPRSRTFPLDNQVLSEKLKGQPPLEFYPDAMLFSRLMITTLDRIVSELDRDLRSIEVSIEEAKSYGANDHSEEIVFFEMAKNKIQEAKDKIQDDAKFFPKSVLDREEILRHHFDKAEKEESEVVAGEGESFTKTTTPIRSISYEDNGPEAYEVARQADFPYTPNNVQPAEGTPSRSTESDAELDNGHHLYLQPLDIRILKQHFELYEKFPDRITVKVLGIDETNLTEE
;
A
#
# COMPACT_ATOMS: atom_id res chain seq x y z
N MET A 1 34.48 62.54 9.83
CA MET A 1 35.77 62.94 10.45
C MET A 1 35.87 62.10 11.73
N SER A 2 36.80 61.19 11.95
CA SER A 2 38.20 61.12 11.55
C SER A 2 38.58 59.68 11.17
N GLN A 3 39.40 59.59 10.13
CA GLN A 3 40.26 58.45 9.84
C GLN A 3 41.43 58.46 10.83
N LEU A 4 42.00 57.29 11.13
CA LEU A 4 43.45 57.12 11.14
C LEU A 4 43.79 55.64 10.90
N SER A 5 44.51 55.48 9.79
CA SER A 5 45.15 54.32 9.24
C SER A 5 46.54 54.13 9.84
N THR A 6 46.98 52.89 10.01
CA THR A 6 48.40 52.51 9.85
C THR A 6 48.49 51.10 9.27
N ALA A 7 49.25 51.02 8.18
CA ALA A 7 49.60 49.82 7.44
C ALA A 7 50.73 49.03 8.12
N GLY A 8 50.80 47.73 7.82
CA GLY A 8 51.95 46.86 8.09
C GLY A 8 51.72 45.50 7.44
N GLY A 9 52.28 45.29 6.26
CA GLY A 9 52.14 44.06 5.48
C GLY A 9 53.03 42.91 5.96
N GLY A 10 52.75 41.71 5.44
CA GLY A 10 53.72 40.60 5.44
C GLY A 10 53.08 39.22 5.46
N GLY A 11 53.25 38.47 4.36
CA GLY A 11 53.43 37.01 4.39
C GLY A 11 52.17 36.15 4.53
N GLY A 12 51.80 35.47 3.44
CA GLY A 12 50.74 34.47 3.46
C GLY A 12 51.17 33.13 4.06
N GLU A 13 50.22 32.40 4.62
CA GLU A 13 50.22 30.94 4.62
C GLU A 13 48.79 30.42 4.76
N LYS A 14 48.34 29.63 3.78
CA LYS A 14 47.03 28.99 3.76
C LYS A 14 47.04 27.80 4.72
N THR A 15 46.54 27.96 5.94
CA THR A 15 46.32 26.83 6.85
C THR A 15 44.91 26.27 6.68
N ALA A 16 44.84 25.05 6.16
CA ALA A 16 43.65 24.22 6.12
C ALA A 16 43.06 24.03 7.53
N ARG A 17 41.79 24.42 7.73
CA ARG A 17 41.05 24.15 8.97
C ARG A 17 40.57 22.70 8.95
N GLY A 18 41.38 21.81 9.50
CA GLY A 18 40.93 20.49 9.96
C GLY A 18 40.09 20.64 11.23
N ASN A 19 38.85 20.13 11.20
CA ASN A 19 37.96 20.09 12.36
C ASN A 19 38.51 19.13 13.44
N ASN A 20 39.29 19.66 14.39
CA ASN A 20 39.70 18.92 15.58
C ASN A 20 38.53 18.82 16.58
N LYS A 21 37.68 17.79 16.45
CA LYS A 21 36.75 17.34 17.50
C LYS A 21 37.52 16.63 18.63
N ARG A 22 38.34 17.36 19.38
CA ARG A 22 39.14 16.80 20.50
C ARG A 22 38.68 17.24 21.88
N ASN A 23 37.37 17.34 22.12
CA ASN A 23 36.84 17.64 23.46
C ASN A 23 35.44 17.04 23.76
N GLN A 24 35.08 15.92 23.11
CA GLN A 24 33.93 15.13 23.56
C GLN A 24 34.42 13.90 24.30
N VAL A 25 34.68 14.06 25.60
CA VAL A 25 34.87 12.93 26.51
C VAL A 25 33.49 12.42 26.88
N SER A 26 33.19 11.16 26.59
CA SER A 26 31.91 10.56 26.96
C SER A 26 31.80 10.47 28.48
N LEU A 27 30.70 10.99 29.03
CA LEU A 27 30.42 10.97 30.47
C LEU A 27 30.02 9.57 30.99
N ASN A 28 30.15 8.52 30.16
CA ASN A 28 29.91 7.13 30.56
C ASN A 28 30.88 6.63 31.63
N HIS A 29 32.04 7.26 31.81
CA HIS A 29 32.97 6.91 32.90
C HIS A 29 32.48 7.36 34.30
N LEU A 30 31.47 8.24 34.37
CA LEU A 30 30.84 8.66 35.64
C LEU A 30 29.73 7.69 36.07
N LEU A 31 29.32 6.80 35.16
CA LEU A 31 28.37 5.76 35.44
C LEU A 31 29.17 4.50 35.73
N ASN A 32 28.93 3.89 36.90
CA ASN A 32 29.64 2.70 37.40
C ASN A 32 29.25 1.42 36.64
N PHE A 33 29.12 1.52 35.31
CA PHE A 33 28.73 0.47 34.39
C PHE A 33 29.88 0.25 33.41
N SER A 34 30.71 -0.76 33.67
CA SER A 34 31.64 -1.29 32.67
C SER A 34 30.99 -2.49 32.00
N PHE A 35 30.74 -2.42 30.70
CA PHE A 35 30.40 -3.62 29.94
C PHE A 35 31.62 -4.58 29.97
N PRO A 36 31.40 -5.90 30.09
CA PRO A 36 32.48 -6.86 29.88
C PRO A 36 33.08 -6.66 28.49
N ILE A 37 34.41 -6.84 28.38
CA ILE A 37 35.14 -6.74 27.11
C ILE A 37 34.45 -7.65 26.10
N ARG A 38 33.86 -7.05 25.08
CA ARG A 38 33.25 -7.77 23.96
C ARG A 38 34.41 -8.34 23.16
N GLU A 39 34.55 -9.65 23.12
CA GLU A 39 35.48 -10.31 22.21
C GLU A 39 35.11 -9.88 20.78
N GLU A 40 36.00 -9.13 20.11
CA GLU A 40 35.79 -8.80 18.71
C GLU A 40 35.90 -10.10 17.90
N PRO A 41 34.88 -10.47 17.12
CA PRO A 41 35.00 -11.63 16.25
C PRO A 41 36.16 -11.39 15.29
N GLN A 42 37.14 -12.29 15.31
CA GLN A 42 38.27 -12.29 14.39
C GLN A 42 37.74 -12.50 12.97
N ASN A 43 37.50 -11.41 12.28
CA ASN A 43 36.85 -11.40 10.98
C ASN A 43 37.88 -11.74 9.90
N THR A 44 38.17 -13.03 9.70
CA THR A 44 39.04 -13.55 8.62
C THR A 44 38.28 -13.82 7.31
N GLY A 45 37.15 -13.14 7.09
CA GLY A 45 36.39 -13.19 5.84
C GLY A 45 36.78 -12.05 4.89
N PRO A 46 36.61 -12.21 3.57
CA PRO A 46 36.89 -11.15 2.61
C PRO A 46 35.97 -9.95 2.90
N VAL A 47 36.58 -8.79 3.13
CA VAL A 47 35.91 -7.52 3.35
C VAL A 47 35.05 -7.20 2.13
N ARG A 48 33.75 -7.51 2.18
CA ARG A 48 32.78 -6.96 1.23
C ARG A 48 32.84 -5.45 1.40
N ARG A 49 33.39 -4.75 0.39
CA ARG A 49 33.32 -3.30 0.28
C ARG A 49 31.84 -2.94 0.38
N ARG A 50 31.42 -2.38 1.52
CA ARG A 50 30.11 -1.74 1.64
C ARG A 50 30.09 -0.67 0.57
N ARG A 51 29.28 -0.87 -0.48
CA ARG A 51 28.96 0.20 -1.41
C ARG A 51 28.45 1.36 -0.55
N ASN A 52 28.96 2.56 -0.78
CA ASN A 52 28.39 3.76 -0.18
C ASN A 52 26.94 3.83 -0.66
N VAL A 53 26.00 3.40 0.18
CA VAL A 53 24.58 3.67 -0.03
C VAL A 53 24.47 5.18 0.04
N SER A 54 24.23 5.80 -1.11
CA SER A 54 23.96 7.23 -1.22
C SER A 54 22.76 7.53 -0.34
N TYR A 55 22.95 8.30 0.74
CA TYR A 55 21.84 8.78 1.55
C TYR A 55 20.87 9.54 0.64
N GLN A 56 19.69 8.96 0.42
CA GLN A 56 18.59 9.66 -0.23
C GLN A 56 17.88 10.49 0.84
N PRO A 57 17.76 11.81 0.68
CA PRO A 57 16.96 12.63 1.57
C PRO A 57 15.53 12.10 1.63
N TYR A 58 14.93 12.11 2.82
CA TYR A 58 13.55 11.72 3.00
C TYR A 58 12.63 12.61 2.16
N ASP A 59 11.89 11.99 1.25
CA ASP A 59 10.92 12.64 0.38
C ASP A 59 9.52 12.26 0.84
N LYS A 60 8.75 13.25 1.27
CA LYS A 60 7.40 13.08 1.83
C LYS A 60 6.44 12.51 0.81
N ASP A 61 6.57 12.94 -0.45
CA ASP A 61 5.70 12.49 -1.52
C ASP A 61 5.91 11.00 -1.79
N LYS A 62 7.17 10.53 -1.70
CA LYS A 62 7.49 9.10 -1.83
C LYS A 62 6.91 8.30 -0.66
N PHE A 63 6.99 8.82 0.56
CA PHE A 63 6.39 8.17 1.72
C PHE A 63 4.88 8.02 1.56
N ILE A 64 4.19 9.07 1.10
CA ILE A 64 2.75 9.04 0.85
C ILE A 64 2.42 8.04 -0.25
N ASN A 65 3.19 8.04 -1.34
CA ASN A 65 2.99 7.12 -2.45
C ASN A 65 3.17 5.65 -2.03
N ALA A 66 4.10 5.37 -1.13
CA ALA A 66 4.38 4.00 -0.69
C ALA A 66 3.39 3.48 0.37
N ASN A 67 2.92 4.34 1.28
CA ASN A 67 2.13 3.88 2.44
C ASN A 67 0.61 3.94 2.25
N PHE A 68 0.13 4.74 1.28
CA PHE A 68 -1.29 4.93 1.08
C PHE A 68 -1.77 4.39 -0.26
N ARG A 69 -3.04 4.01 -0.26
CA ARG A 69 -3.77 3.56 -1.45
C ARG A 69 -4.75 4.64 -1.84
N PHE A 70 -4.90 4.91 -3.13
CA PHE A 70 -5.62 6.09 -3.60
C PHE A 70 -6.79 5.72 -4.51
N LEU A 71 -7.92 6.39 -4.27
CA LEU A 71 -9.01 6.49 -5.23
C LEU A 71 -8.83 7.80 -6.01
N MET A 72 -8.69 7.64 -7.31
CA MET A 72 -8.37 8.68 -8.26
C MET A 72 -9.63 9.20 -8.95
N ASN A 73 -9.65 10.48 -9.26
CA ASN A 73 -10.75 11.14 -9.95
C ASN A 73 -10.94 10.55 -11.36
N PRO A 74 -12.14 10.07 -11.73
CA PRO A 74 -12.37 9.40 -13.00
C PRO A 74 -12.22 10.26 -14.27
N ARG A 75 -11.99 11.57 -14.15
CA ARG A 75 -11.93 12.49 -15.32
C ARG A 75 -10.64 12.45 -16.11
N ARG A 76 -9.53 12.00 -15.51
CA ARG A 76 -8.20 12.01 -16.13
C ARG A 76 -7.73 10.60 -16.47
N ASP A 77 -6.76 10.54 -17.38
CA ASP A 77 -6.11 9.30 -17.78
C ASP A 77 -4.91 9.02 -16.87
N TYR A 78 -4.85 7.82 -16.29
CA TYR A 78 -3.85 7.38 -15.33
C TYR A 78 -3.00 6.21 -15.84
N GLU A 79 -2.89 6.05 -17.15
CA GLU A 79 -2.15 4.95 -17.78
C GLU A 79 -0.67 4.91 -17.37
N VAL A 80 -0.07 6.07 -17.11
CA VAL A 80 1.33 6.18 -16.66
C VAL A 80 1.58 5.35 -15.39
N PHE A 81 0.62 5.31 -14.47
CA PHE A 81 0.74 4.59 -13.22
C PHE A 81 0.64 3.07 -13.37
N THR A 82 0.05 2.58 -14.47
CA THR A 82 0.05 1.15 -14.77
C THR A 82 1.37 0.70 -15.36
N MET A 83 2.15 1.59 -15.96
CA MET A 83 3.47 1.25 -16.49
C MET A 83 4.58 1.39 -15.44
N ASP A 84 4.49 2.43 -14.59
CA ASP A 84 5.52 2.75 -13.60
C ASP A 84 4.88 3.06 -12.23
N ALA A 85 5.28 2.29 -11.21
CA ALA A 85 4.73 2.38 -9.86
C ALA A 85 5.28 3.57 -9.06
N ASP A 86 6.47 4.07 -9.43
CA ASP A 86 7.21 5.12 -8.72
C ASP A 86 6.77 6.53 -9.11
N VAL A 87 5.94 6.64 -10.16
CA VAL A 87 5.42 7.92 -10.61
C VAL A 87 4.59 8.55 -9.50
N ARG A 88 4.84 9.84 -9.30
CA ARG A 88 4.17 10.63 -8.26
C ARG A 88 2.74 10.89 -8.67
N VAL A 89 1.83 10.61 -7.74
CA VAL A 89 0.41 10.95 -7.88
C VAL A 89 0.22 12.43 -7.56
N GLU A 90 -0.45 13.17 -8.45
CA GLU A 90 -0.81 14.57 -8.17
C GLU A 90 -1.91 14.62 -7.11
N TRP A 91 -1.73 15.46 -6.09
CA TRP A 91 -2.67 15.53 -4.97
C TRP A 91 -4.09 15.96 -5.38
N ASP A 92 -4.20 16.76 -6.43
CA ASP A 92 -5.49 17.22 -6.95
C ASP A 92 -6.31 16.09 -7.58
N ASP A 93 -5.64 15.05 -8.08
CA ASP A 93 -6.26 13.89 -8.74
C ASP A 93 -6.76 12.84 -7.75
N ILE A 94 -6.33 12.92 -6.49
CA ILE A 94 -6.79 12.04 -5.41
C ILE A 94 -8.16 12.52 -4.94
N GLU A 95 -9.18 11.67 -4.97
CA GLU A 95 -10.49 11.98 -4.40
C GLU A 95 -10.59 11.48 -2.95
N GLN A 96 -10.14 10.24 -2.72
CA GLN A 96 -10.18 9.60 -1.41
C GLN A 96 -8.90 8.78 -1.17
N VAL A 97 -8.46 8.73 0.08
CA VAL A 97 -7.30 7.93 0.51
C VAL A 97 -7.79 6.76 1.36
N LEU A 98 -7.32 5.57 1.05
CA LEU A 98 -7.58 4.38 1.86
C LEU A 98 -6.41 4.15 2.81
N ILE A 99 -6.73 3.92 4.08
CA ILE A 99 -5.77 3.61 5.13
C ILE A 99 -6.11 2.25 5.72
N SER A 100 -5.09 1.39 5.87
CA SER A 100 -5.26 0.06 6.45
C SER A 100 -5.37 0.11 7.98
N VAL A 101 -4.60 0.99 8.62
CA VAL A 101 -4.52 1.09 10.09
C VAL A 101 -5.35 2.28 10.57
N PRO A 102 -6.34 2.08 11.46
CA PRO A 102 -7.16 3.16 12.00
C PRO A 102 -6.27 4.10 12.82
N GLN A 103 -6.36 5.40 12.53
CA GLN A 103 -5.65 6.44 13.27
C GLN A 103 -6.66 7.22 14.10
N SER A 104 -6.27 7.64 15.32
CA SER A 104 -7.08 8.57 16.10
C SER A 104 -6.85 10.01 15.66
N CYS A 105 -7.88 10.85 15.79
CA CYS A 105 -7.73 12.28 15.54
C CYS A 105 -6.84 12.91 16.63
N PRO A 106 -5.73 13.58 16.30
CA PRO A 106 -4.83 14.15 17.30
C PRO A 106 -5.39 15.40 18.01
N ILE A 107 -6.55 15.91 17.57
CA ILE A 107 -7.19 17.09 18.16
C ILE A 107 -8.20 16.66 19.23
N CYS A 108 -9.15 15.78 18.90
CA CYS A 108 -10.17 15.31 19.84
C CYS A 108 -9.83 13.97 20.51
N LEU A 109 -8.77 13.28 20.07
CA LEU A 109 -8.32 11.97 20.56
C LEU A 109 -9.33 10.82 20.39
N GLN A 110 -10.37 11.03 19.56
CA GLN A 110 -11.39 10.03 19.22
C GLN A 110 -11.16 9.47 17.80
N PRO A 111 -11.82 8.35 17.43
CA PRO A 111 -11.93 7.94 16.03
C PRO A 111 -12.42 9.11 15.16
N PRO A 112 -11.79 9.36 14.00
CA PRO A 112 -12.05 10.58 13.25
C PRO A 112 -13.43 10.57 12.57
N VAL A 113 -14.26 11.56 12.89
CA VAL A 113 -15.57 11.82 12.26
C VAL A 113 -15.35 12.51 10.91
N ALA A 114 -15.91 11.96 9.84
CA ALA A 114 -15.69 12.41 8.46
C ALA A 114 -14.20 12.68 8.19
N ALA A 115 -13.38 11.62 8.31
CA ALA A 115 -11.94 11.69 8.38
C ALA A 115 -11.32 12.41 7.15
N ARG A 116 -10.36 13.30 7.41
CA ARG A 116 -9.63 14.07 6.39
C ARG A 116 -8.14 13.94 6.56
N ILE A 117 -7.45 13.62 5.47
CA ILE A 117 -5.99 13.57 5.41
C ILE A 117 -5.44 14.84 4.77
N THR A 118 -4.29 15.26 5.29
CA THR A 118 -3.53 16.40 4.79
C THR A 118 -2.38 15.94 3.90
N LYS A 119 -1.79 16.84 3.10
CA LYS A 119 -0.58 16.56 2.29
C LYS A 119 0.61 16.04 3.07
N CYS A 120 0.62 16.16 4.40
CA CYS A 120 1.67 15.61 5.26
C CYS A 120 1.37 14.20 5.80
N GLY A 121 0.25 13.59 5.38
CA GLY A 121 -0.15 12.22 5.77
C GLY A 121 -0.92 12.11 7.09
N HIS A 122 -1.12 13.21 7.81
CA HIS A 122 -1.86 13.19 9.08
C HIS A 122 -3.37 13.34 8.88
N VAL A 123 -4.13 12.57 9.67
CA VAL A 123 -5.59 12.43 9.61
C VAL A 123 -6.26 13.15 10.77
N TYR A 124 -7.35 13.85 10.49
CA TYR A 124 -8.15 14.63 11.45
C TYR A 124 -9.64 14.45 11.19
N CYS A 125 -10.50 14.75 12.16
CA CYS A 125 -11.92 14.98 11.86
C CYS A 125 -12.06 16.24 10.99
N LEU A 126 -12.96 16.24 10.01
CA LEU A 126 -13.29 17.45 9.25
C LEU A 126 -13.66 18.66 10.16
N PRO A 127 -14.57 18.54 11.15
CA PRO A 127 -14.90 19.68 12.02
C PRO A 127 -13.70 20.15 12.86
N CYS A 128 -12.85 19.22 13.35
CA CYS A 128 -11.67 19.56 14.14
C CYS A 128 -10.64 20.35 13.33
N ILE A 129 -10.35 19.94 12.09
CA ILE A 129 -9.36 20.63 11.26
C ILE A 129 -9.89 21.99 10.78
N LEU A 130 -11.19 22.11 10.49
CA LEU A 130 -11.81 23.38 10.14
C LEU A 130 -11.72 24.39 11.31
N HIS A 131 -12.04 23.96 12.53
CA HIS A 131 -11.84 24.78 13.73
C HIS A 131 -10.36 25.18 13.87
N TYR A 132 -9.45 24.21 13.76
CA TYR A 132 -8.02 24.49 13.88
C TYR A 132 -7.53 25.55 12.89
N LEU A 133 -7.97 25.48 11.62
CA LEU A 133 -7.66 26.45 10.57
C LEU A 133 -8.28 27.83 10.85
N ALA A 134 -9.52 27.87 11.35
CA ALA A 134 -10.25 29.09 11.67
C ALA A 134 -9.61 29.91 12.80
N LEU A 135 -8.88 29.26 13.72
CA LEU A 135 -8.18 29.95 14.80
C LEU A 135 -7.04 30.87 14.30
N SER A 136 -6.65 30.84 13.02
CA SER A 136 -5.48 31.58 12.47
C SER A 136 -5.53 33.08 12.79
N GLU A 137 -4.51 33.56 13.52
CA GLU A 137 -4.38 34.98 13.88
C GLU A 137 -4.14 35.89 12.66
N SER A 138 -3.77 35.28 11.52
CA SER A 138 -3.60 35.96 10.24
C SER A 138 -4.68 35.45 9.27
N ASN A 139 -5.21 36.31 8.39
CA ASN A 139 -6.11 35.99 7.26
C ASN A 139 -5.53 34.99 6.22
N LYS A 140 -4.62 34.11 6.62
CA LYS A 140 -3.98 33.09 5.82
C LYS A 140 -4.84 31.83 5.89
N THR A 141 -5.14 31.28 4.73
CA THR A 141 -5.93 30.04 4.57
C THR A 141 -5.12 28.77 4.89
N TRP A 142 -4.09 28.88 5.75
CA TRP A 142 -3.18 27.79 6.09
C TRP A 142 -2.64 27.90 7.51
N ARG A 143 -2.31 26.74 8.11
CA ARG A 143 -1.62 26.64 9.39
C ARG A 143 -0.62 25.48 9.40
N LYS A 144 0.20 25.39 10.43
CA LYS A 144 1.15 24.30 10.62
C LYS A 144 0.45 23.06 11.19
N CYS A 145 0.83 21.87 10.74
CA CYS A 145 0.38 20.61 11.30
C CYS A 145 0.78 20.49 12.78
N PRO A 146 -0.15 20.15 13.70
CA PRO A 146 0.19 19.88 15.11
C PRO A 146 1.23 18.76 15.33
N ILE A 147 1.39 17.86 14.37
CA ILE A 147 2.27 16.69 14.48
C ILE A 147 3.65 16.96 13.86
N CYS A 148 3.69 17.33 12.57
CA CYS A 148 4.95 17.47 11.82
C CYS A 148 5.30 18.90 11.40
N TRP A 149 4.45 19.88 11.72
CA TRP A 149 4.66 21.31 11.51
C TRP A 149 4.69 21.77 10.05
N ASP A 150 4.31 20.89 9.12
CA ASP A 150 4.09 21.20 7.70
C ASP A 150 2.88 22.10 7.48
N ALA A 151 2.88 22.85 6.38
CA ALA A 151 1.74 23.69 6.02
C ALA A 151 0.54 22.85 5.57
N ILE A 152 -0.61 23.08 6.20
CA ILE A 152 -1.91 22.50 5.87
C ILE A 152 -2.80 23.60 5.30
N TYR A 153 -3.48 23.29 4.19
CA TYR A 153 -4.47 24.16 3.55
C TYR A 153 -5.85 23.50 3.56
N ASP A 154 -6.89 24.31 3.66
CA ASP A 154 -8.28 23.84 3.64
C ASP A 154 -8.69 23.15 2.32
N LYS A 155 -8.09 23.59 1.20
CA LYS A 155 -8.34 23.04 -0.14
C LYS A 155 -7.68 21.67 -0.37
N ASP A 156 -6.67 21.36 0.43
CA ASP A 156 -5.86 20.16 0.26
C ASP A 156 -6.40 18.98 1.10
N LEU A 157 -7.51 19.16 1.82
CA LEU A 157 -8.10 18.11 2.64
C LEU A 157 -8.80 17.06 1.76
N LYS A 158 -8.32 15.83 1.78
CA LYS A 158 -8.93 14.70 1.06
C LYS A 158 -9.67 13.76 2.01
N SER A 159 -10.75 13.15 1.54
CA SER A 159 -11.53 12.19 2.34
C SER A 159 -10.69 10.94 2.61
N VAL A 160 -10.89 10.33 3.77
CA VAL A 160 -10.21 9.10 4.19
C VAL A 160 -11.23 8.02 4.43
N ARG A 161 -10.97 6.83 3.91
CA ARG A 161 -11.64 5.60 4.33
C ARG A 161 -10.67 4.71 5.05
N THR A 162 -11.04 4.24 6.22
CA THR A 162 -10.34 3.12 6.82
C THR A 162 -10.88 1.85 6.17
N GLY A 163 -10.02 1.00 5.61
CA GLY A 163 -10.42 -0.27 4.94
C GLY A 163 -11.08 -1.31 5.87
N GLN A 164 -11.42 -0.92 7.10
CA GLN A 164 -11.93 -1.74 8.20
C GLN A 164 -13.43 -1.61 8.44
N GLU A 165 -14.14 -0.62 7.88
CA GLU A 165 -15.54 -0.40 8.29
C GLU A 165 -16.54 -1.45 7.73
N GLU A 166 -16.09 -2.37 6.88
CA GLU A 166 -16.83 -3.60 6.51
C GLU A 166 -16.33 -4.84 7.28
N ARG A 167 -15.32 -4.70 8.15
CA ARG A 167 -14.52 -5.81 8.70
C ARG A 167 -14.09 -5.64 10.17
N ASP A 168 -14.89 -4.96 10.98
CA ASP A 168 -14.79 -5.11 12.44
C ASP A 168 -15.35 -6.49 12.83
N ASN A 169 -14.48 -7.52 12.85
CA ASN A 169 -14.52 -8.66 13.80
C ASN A 169 -13.58 -9.83 13.44
N TYR A 170 -12.82 -9.82 12.32
CA TYR A 170 -12.09 -11.04 11.90
C TYR A 170 -10.56 -10.89 11.76
N TYR A 171 -10.00 -9.79 11.21
CA TYR A 171 -8.64 -9.88 10.63
C TYR A 171 -7.46 -9.23 11.40
N ASP A 172 -7.65 -8.25 12.29
CA ASP A 172 -6.53 -7.69 13.10
C ASP A 172 -6.18 -8.60 14.30
N GLN A 173 -7.07 -9.54 14.61
CA GLN A 173 -6.76 -10.68 15.47
C GLN A 173 -5.84 -11.64 14.72
N ASP A 174 -6.12 -11.96 13.45
CA ASP A 174 -5.41 -12.99 12.70
C ASP A 174 -3.89 -12.83 12.65
N GLU A 175 -3.28 -11.67 12.36
CA GLU A 175 -1.80 -11.60 12.31
C GLU A 175 -1.13 -11.85 13.67
N LYS A 176 -1.66 -11.21 14.73
CA LYS A 176 -1.13 -11.37 16.10
C LYS A 176 -1.48 -12.75 16.66
N GLU A 177 -2.63 -13.27 16.30
CA GLU A 177 -3.11 -14.59 16.69
C GLU A 177 -2.34 -15.68 15.93
N ILE A 178 -2.08 -15.54 14.63
CA ILE A 178 -1.20 -16.40 13.83
C ILE A 178 0.20 -16.38 14.44
N ALA A 179 0.76 -15.20 14.74
CA ALA A 179 2.07 -15.12 15.40
C ALA A 179 2.07 -15.78 16.78
N GLN A 180 0.98 -15.63 17.55
CA GLN A 180 0.82 -16.23 18.88
C GLN A 180 0.58 -17.75 18.81
N GLN A 181 -0.15 -18.23 17.81
CA GLN A 181 -0.43 -19.64 17.53
C GLN A 181 0.84 -20.35 17.01
N ILE A 182 1.64 -19.68 16.18
CA ILE A 182 2.96 -20.18 15.77
C ILE A 182 3.91 -20.23 16.97
N ALA A 183 3.92 -19.19 17.81
CA ALA A 183 4.71 -19.17 19.05
C ALA A 183 4.27 -20.26 20.04
N SER A 184 2.98 -20.62 20.07
CA SER A 184 2.41 -21.69 20.88
C SER A 184 2.56 -23.09 20.25
N LYS A 185 3.22 -23.20 19.08
CA LYS A 185 3.38 -24.44 18.27
C LYS A 185 2.07 -25.08 17.83
N GLN A 186 1.01 -24.29 17.69
CA GLN A 186 -0.24 -24.74 17.10
C GLN A 186 -0.10 -24.85 15.58
N GLU A 187 -0.83 -25.80 14.99
CA GLU A 187 -0.84 -25.98 13.54
C GLU A 187 -1.69 -24.87 12.89
N VAL A 188 -1.01 -23.86 12.34
CA VAL A 188 -1.67 -22.79 11.59
C VAL A 188 -1.78 -23.18 10.12
N VAL A 189 -2.98 -23.11 9.58
CA VAL A 189 -3.27 -23.30 8.15
C VAL A 189 -3.68 -21.94 7.58
N LEU A 190 -3.02 -21.52 6.50
CA LEU A 190 -3.30 -20.28 5.80
C LEU A 190 -3.93 -20.57 4.44
N GLU A 191 -4.93 -19.79 4.06
CA GLU A 191 -5.48 -19.77 2.70
C GLU A 191 -4.79 -18.67 1.89
N MET A 192 -4.15 -19.06 0.78
CA MET A 192 -3.46 -18.18 -0.14
C MET A 192 -4.17 -18.19 -1.49
N ARG A 193 -4.23 -17.02 -2.14
CA ARG A 193 -4.71 -16.85 -3.51
C ARG A 193 -3.54 -16.57 -4.46
N LEU A 194 -3.61 -17.16 -5.64
CA LEU A 194 -2.64 -16.89 -6.69
C LEU A 194 -2.89 -15.51 -7.29
N ILE A 195 -1.92 -14.63 -7.19
CA ILE A 195 -1.90 -13.32 -7.83
C ILE A 195 -1.20 -13.42 -9.18
N ARG A 196 -1.74 -12.67 -10.14
CA ARG A 196 -1.17 -12.58 -11.47
C ARG A 196 -0.90 -11.12 -11.82
N ARG A 197 0.25 -10.90 -12.44
CA ARG A 197 0.64 -9.60 -12.98
C ARG A 197 0.87 -9.72 -14.48
N ALA A 198 0.33 -8.77 -15.25
CA ALA A 198 0.61 -8.69 -16.67
C ALA A 198 2.00 -8.08 -16.92
N LEU A 199 2.69 -8.56 -17.96
CA LEU A 199 3.93 -7.94 -18.41
C LEU A 199 3.69 -6.47 -18.76
N ASN A 200 4.59 -5.60 -18.31
CA ASN A 200 4.51 -4.14 -18.49
C ASN A 200 3.29 -3.48 -17.81
N SER A 201 2.69 -4.14 -16.82
CA SER A 201 1.67 -3.53 -15.95
C SER A 201 2.10 -3.64 -14.49
N THR A 202 1.79 -2.66 -13.66
CA THR A 202 1.97 -2.67 -12.19
C THR A 202 0.74 -3.23 -11.47
N ILE A 203 -0.35 -3.50 -12.20
CA ILE A 203 -1.58 -4.04 -11.62
C ILE A 203 -1.39 -5.53 -11.37
N ALA A 204 -1.44 -5.90 -10.10
CA ALA A 204 -1.45 -7.27 -9.61
C ALA A 204 -2.75 -7.51 -8.86
N LEU A 205 -3.55 -8.48 -9.32
CA LEU A 205 -4.79 -8.87 -8.68
C LEU A 205 -4.87 -10.41 -8.59
N PRO A 206 -5.65 -10.95 -7.64
CA PRO A 206 -5.93 -12.37 -7.56
C PRO A 206 -6.47 -12.89 -8.89
N ARG A 207 -5.98 -14.05 -9.31
CA ARG A 207 -6.49 -14.76 -10.47
C ARG A 207 -7.91 -15.24 -10.15
N SER A 208 -8.84 -14.84 -10.99
CA SER A 208 -10.25 -15.14 -10.84
C SER A 208 -10.89 -15.23 -12.23
N ARG A 209 -12.19 -15.55 -12.30
CA ARG A 209 -12.94 -15.48 -13.57
C ARG A 209 -13.00 -14.07 -14.13
N THR A 210 -12.89 -13.08 -13.27
CA THR A 210 -12.95 -11.66 -13.63
C THR A 210 -11.56 -11.08 -13.89
N PHE A 211 -10.46 -11.77 -13.55
CA PHE A 211 -9.10 -11.30 -13.77
C PHE A 211 -8.10 -12.41 -14.15
N PRO A 212 -7.31 -12.26 -15.22
CA PRO A 212 -7.17 -11.08 -16.07
C PRO A 212 -8.31 -10.91 -17.07
N LEU A 213 -8.62 -9.66 -17.42
CA LEU A 213 -9.62 -9.38 -18.45
C LEU A 213 -9.17 -9.90 -19.82
N ASP A 214 -10.08 -10.61 -20.49
CA ASP A 214 -9.90 -11.00 -21.89
C ASP A 214 -9.79 -9.76 -22.78
N ASN A 215 -8.96 -9.87 -23.82
CA ASN A 215 -8.70 -8.77 -24.77
C ASN A 215 -9.96 -8.34 -25.56
N GLN A 216 -11.06 -9.08 -25.46
CA GLN A 216 -12.34 -8.76 -26.10
C GLN A 216 -13.26 -7.89 -25.25
N VAL A 217 -13.00 -7.79 -23.93
CA VAL A 217 -13.90 -7.12 -22.99
C VAL A 217 -13.67 -5.61 -22.98
N LEU A 218 -12.42 -5.16 -23.01
CA LEU A 218 -12.06 -3.74 -23.06
C LEU A 218 -11.16 -3.45 -24.26
N SER A 219 -11.34 -2.26 -24.83
CA SER A 219 -10.40 -1.74 -25.82
C SER A 219 -9.03 -1.46 -25.19
N GLU A 220 -7.96 -1.51 -25.99
CA GLU A 220 -6.56 -1.38 -25.53
C GLU A 220 -6.33 -0.10 -24.71
N LYS A 221 -6.96 1.01 -25.10
CA LYS A 221 -6.89 2.30 -24.36
C LYS A 221 -7.57 2.27 -22.99
N LEU A 222 -8.63 1.49 -22.84
CA LEU A 222 -9.36 1.35 -21.57
C LEU A 222 -8.70 0.30 -20.65
N LYS A 223 -7.88 -0.60 -21.22
CA LYS A 223 -7.13 -1.62 -20.49
C LYS A 223 -5.89 -1.05 -19.79
N GLY A 224 -5.28 0.00 -20.36
CA GLY A 224 -4.11 0.67 -19.76
C GLY A 224 -4.40 1.44 -18.47
N GLN A 225 -5.68 1.56 -18.07
CA GLN A 225 -6.09 2.33 -16.89
C GLN A 225 -6.11 1.46 -15.61
N PRO A 226 -5.85 2.05 -14.43
CA PRO A 226 -6.05 1.39 -13.14
C PRO A 226 -7.46 0.79 -12.98
N PRO A 227 -7.63 -0.28 -12.18
CA PRO A 227 -8.93 -0.89 -11.97
C PRO A 227 -9.94 0.10 -11.38
N LEU A 228 -11.21 -0.08 -11.72
CA LEU A 228 -12.29 0.65 -11.05
C LEU A 228 -12.47 0.09 -9.64
N GLU A 229 -13.02 0.91 -8.76
CA GLU A 229 -13.23 0.52 -7.36
C GLU A 229 -14.12 -0.72 -7.17
N PHE A 230 -15.19 -0.86 -7.95
CA PHE A 230 -16.09 -2.01 -7.85
C PHE A 230 -15.52 -3.30 -8.44
N TYR A 231 -14.31 -3.23 -9.01
CA TYR A 231 -13.63 -4.40 -9.54
C TYR A 231 -13.37 -5.39 -8.39
N PRO A 232 -13.72 -6.68 -8.53
CA PRO A 232 -13.53 -7.67 -7.47
C PRO A 232 -12.09 -7.67 -6.95
N ASP A 233 -11.91 -7.73 -5.63
CA ASP A 233 -10.62 -7.72 -4.95
C ASP A 233 -9.75 -6.45 -5.15
N ALA A 234 -10.14 -5.48 -5.99
CA ALA A 234 -9.34 -4.27 -6.22
C ALA A 234 -9.20 -3.42 -4.95
N MET A 235 -10.28 -3.30 -4.16
CA MET A 235 -10.28 -2.64 -2.86
C MET A 235 -9.37 -3.30 -1.81
N LEU A 236 -8.87 -4.52 -2.07
CA LEU A 236 -7.92 -5.21 -1.20
C LEU A 236 -6.49 -5.13 -1.72
N PHE A 237 -6.28 -5.50 -2.98
CA PHE A 237 -4.94 -5.70 -3.52
C PHE A 237 -4.43 -4.52 -4.37
N SER A 238 -5.32 -3.70 -4.95
CA SER A 238 -4.87 -2.61 -5.82
C SER A 238 -4.41 -1.40 -5.02
N ARG A 239 -3.24 -0.85 -5.37
CA ARG A 239 -2.74 0.42 -4.80
C ARG A 239 -3.52 1.64 -5.29
N LEU A 240 -3.85 1.66 -6.59
CA LEU A 240 -4.52 2.76 -7.26
C LEU A 240 -5.82 2.27 -7.88
N MET A 241 -6.89 3.01 -7.66
CA MET A 241 -8.21 2.70 -8.21
C MET A 241 -8.85 3.96 -8.76
N ILE A 242 -9.73 3.80 -9.73
CA ILE A 242 -10.56 4.90 -10.22
C ILE A 242 -11.93 4.81 -9.53
N THR A 243 -12.38 5.92 -8.94
CA THR A 243 -13.70 5.99 -8.29
C THR A 243 -14.82 6.18 -9.32
N THR A 244 -16.03 5.75 -8.98
CA THR A 244 -17.24 6.05 -9.74
C THR A 244 -17.96 7.25 -9.14
N LEU A 245 -18.82 7.90 -9.93
CA LEU A 245 -19.60 9.05 -9.45
C LEU A 245 -20.53 8.66 -8.30
N ASP A 246 -21.25 7.54 -8.48
CA ASP A 246 -22.18 6.98 -7.49
C ASP A 246 -21.49 6.80 -6.14
N ARG A 247 -20.25 6.32 -6.17
CA ARG A 247 -19.47 6.10 -4.95
C ARG A 247 -19.08 7.40 -4.27
N ILE A 248 -18.59 8.40 -5.01
CA ILE A 248 -18.21 9.67 -4.39
C ILE A 248 -19.43 10.26 -3.65
N VAL A 249 -20.61 10.20 -4.28
CA VAL A 249 -21.86 10.67 -3.68
C VAL A 249 -22.21 9.86 -2.44
N SER A 250 -22.10 8.52 -2.48
CA SER A 250 -22.43 7.68 -1.34
C SER A 250 -21.48 7.87 -0.15
N GLU A 251 -20.20 8.17 -0.40
CA GLU A 251 -19.23 8.53 0.64
C GLU A 251 -19.51 9.89 1.25
N LEU A 252 -19.89 10.89 0.46
CA LEU A 252 -20.30 12.19 0.99
C LEU A 252 -21.57 12.05 1.85
N ASP A 253 -22.53 11.21 1.45
CA ASP A 253 -23.72 10.90 2.24
C ASP A 253 -23.40 10.14 3.53
N ARG A 254 -22.35 9.34 3.52
CA ARG A 254 -21.84 8.71 4.73
C ARG A 254 -21.22 9.72 5.68
N ASP A 255 -20.37 10.62 5.18
CA ASP A 255 -19.76 11.68 6.00
C ASP A 255 -20.83 12.60 6.60
N LEU A 256 -21.88 12.94 5.82
CA LEU A 256 -23.02 13.72 6.33
C LEU A 256 -23.70 13.03 7.50
N ARG A 257 -24.01 11.74 7.37
CA ARG A 257 -24.60 10.95 8.47
C ARG A 257 -23.69 10.89 9.68
N SER A 258 -22.38 10.70 9.48
CA SER A 258 -21.39 10.66 10.57
C SER A 258 -21.36 11.98 11.35
N ILE A 259 -21.39 13.11 10.64
CA ILE A 259 -21.43 14.45 11.26
C ILE A 259 -22.77 14.69 11.97
N GLU A 260 -23.90 14.30 11.38
CA GLU A 260 -25.22 14.45 11.99
C GLU A 260 -25.33 13.71 13.33
N VAL A 261 -24.83 12.46 13.37
CA VAL A 261 -24.76 11.69 14.63
C VAL A 261 -23.91 12.40 15.67
N SER A 262 -22.73 12.94 15.27
CA SER A 262 -21.89 13.69 16.20
C SER A 262 -22.52 15.01 16.68
N ILE A 263 -23.36 15.67 15.86
CA ILE A 263 -24.14 16.84 16.26
C ILE A 263 -25.18 16.46 17.32
N GLU A 264 -25.93 15.38 17.09
CA GLU A 264 -26.94 14.89 18.03
C GLU A 264 -26.31 14.46 19.36
N GLU A 265 -25.16 13.78 19.30
CA GLU A 265 -24.37 13.40 20.47
C GLU A 265 -23.91 14.64 21.25
N ALA A 266 -23.34 15.66 20.58
CA ALA A 266 -22.93 16.90 21.23
C ALA A 266 -24.10 17.64 21.90
N LYS A 267 -25.28 17.66 21.26
CA LYS A 267 -26.52 18.25 21.81
C LYS A 267 -27.04 17.48 23.02
N SER A 268 -26.80 16.19 23.11
CA SER A 268 -27.22 15.38 24.25
C SER A 268 -26.46 15.73 25.54
N TYR A 269 -25.19 16.13 25.44
CA TYR A 269 -24.34 16.49 26.58
C TYR A 269 -24.54 17.95 27.04
N GLY A 270 -24.97 18.86 26.16
CA GLY A 270 -25.10 20.28 26.46
C GLY A 270 -26.49 20.84 26.15
N ALA A 271 -27.17 21.40 27.15
CA ALA A 271 -28.50 22.02 26.98
C ALA A 271 -28.49 23.34 26.18
N ASN A 272 -27.31 23.84 25.76
CA ASN A 272 -27.17 25.07 24.99
C ASN A 272 -26.91 24.74 23.51
N ASP A 273 -27.84 25.11 22.64
CA ASP A 273 -27.83 24.87 21.18
C ASP A 273 -26.74 25.67 20.42
N HIS A 274 -25.82 26.35 21.12
CA HIS A 274 -24.83 27.30 20.58
C HIS A 274 -23.41 27.11 21.14
N SER A 275 -22.98 25.88 21.43
CA SER A 275 -21.56 25.65 21.70
C SER A 275 -20.72 25.97 20.46
N GLU A 276 -19.53 26.55 20.64
CA GLU A 276 -18.62 26.89 19.54
C GLU A 276 -18.29 25.67 18.66
N GLU A 277 -18.34 24.47 19.24
CA GLU A 277 -18.13 23.20 18.57
C GLU A 277 -19.25 22.89 17.55
N ILE A 278 -20.52 23.13 17.88
CA ILE A 278 -21.66 22.87 16.97
C ILE A 278 -21.53 23.69 15.68
N VAL A 279 -21.03 24.93 15.77
CA VAL A 279 -20.82 25.79 14.60
C VAL A 279 -19.86 25.16 13.59
N PHE A 280 -18.81 24.48 14.06
CA PHE A 280 -17.85 23.83 13.17
C PHE A 280 -18.38 22.51 12.60
N PHE A 281 -19.25 21.79 13.33
CA PHE A 281 -19.97 20.66 12.75
C PHE A 281 -20.95 21.11 11.65
N GLU A 282 -21.70 22.21 11.86
CA GLU A 282 -22.58 22.78 10.85
C GLU A 282 -21.79 23.29 9.64
N MET A 283 -20.64 23.95 9.86
CA MET A 283 -19.74 24.37 8.79
C MET A 283 -19.22 23.17 7.98
N ALA A 284 -18.84 22.08 8.66
CA ALA A 284 -18.42 20.85 8.01
C ALA A 284 -19.57 20.24 7.17
N LYS A 285 -20.79 20.18 7.72
CA LYS A 285 -21.98 19.70 7.02
C LYS A 285 -22.26 20.49 5.75
N ASN A 286 -22.28 21.82 5.82
CA ASN A 286 -22.52 22.68 4.67
C ASN A 286 -21.44 22.48 3.59
N LYS A 287 -20.18 22.38 3.99
CA LYS A 287 -19.07 22.16 3.05
C LYS A 287 -19.20 20.83 2.30
N ILE A 288 -19.68 19.78 2.95
CA ILE A 288 -19.92 18.48 2.30
C ILE A 288 -21.13 18.54 1.37
N GLN A 289 -22.21 19.24 1.77
CA GLN A 289 -23.38 19.44 0.91
C GLN A 289 -23.02 20.21 -0.37
N GLU A 290 -22.27 21.31 -0.26
CA GLU A 290 -21.78 22.07 -1.41
C GLU A 290 -20.90 21.21 -2.33
N ALA A 291 -20.06 20.35 -1.77
CA ALA A 291 -19.25 19.42 -2.55
C ALA A 291 -20.12 18.39 -3.30
N LYS A 292 -21.15 17.85 -2.63
CA LYS A 292 -22.10 16.90 -3.22
C LYS A 292 -22.87 17.54 -4.38
N ASP A 293 -23.41 18.73 -4.19
CA ASP A 293 -24.16 19.46 -5.22
C ASP A 293 -23.27 19.76 -6.44
N LYS A 294 -22.03 20.20 -6.20
CA LYS A 294 -21.05 20.43 -7.27
C LYS A 294 -20.76 19.17 -8.09
N ILE A 295 -20.63 18.02 -7.43
CA ILE A 295 -20.37 16.75 -8.10
C ILE A 295 -21.59 16.30 -8.92
N GLN A 296 -22.80 16.51 -8.39
CA GLN A 296 -24.05 16.22 -9.12
C GLN A 296 -24.24 17.13 -10.34
N ASP A 297 -23.87 18.41 -10.23
CA ASP A 297 -23.90 19.33 -11.37
C ASP A 297 -22.86 18.96 -12.42
N ASP A 298 -21.65 18.60 -11.97
CA ASP A 298 -20.57 18.19 -12.85
C ASP A 298 -20.87 16.84 -13.55
N ALA A 299 -21.79 16.02 -13.03
CA ALA A 299 -22.17 14.71 -13.60
C ALA A 299 -22.49 14.78 -15.11
N LYS A 300 -22.99 15.93 -15.57
CA LYS A 300 -23.35 16.19 -16.97
C LYS A 300 -22.14 16.31 -17.90
N PHE A 301 -20.95 16.61 -17.38
CA PHE A 301 -19.73 16.88 -18.15
C PHE A 301 -18.74 15.71 -18.13
N PHE A 302 -19.12 14.55 -17.59
CA PHE A 302 -18.21 13.41 -17.53
C PHE A 302 -17.94 12.84 -18.93
N PRO A 303 -16.68 12.43 -19.20
CA PRO A 303 -16.32 11.85 -20.48
C PRO A 303 -17.07 10.54 -20.70
N LYS A 304 -17.72 10.42 -21.86
CA LYS A 304 -18.52 9.23 -22.23
C LYS A 304 -17.71 7.94 -22.17
N SER A 305 -16.42 7.98 -22.53
CA SER A 305 -15.52 6.83 -22.47
C SER A 305 -15.39 6.20 -21.08
N VAL A 306 -15.57 6.99 -20.02
CA VAL A 306 -15.49 6.51 -18.64
C VAL A 306 -16.79 5.83 -18.24
N LEU A 307 -17.93 6.42 -18.61
CA LEU A 307 -19.25 5.83 -18.37
C LEU A 307 -19.41 4.52 -19.16
N ASP A 308 -18.98 4.50 -20.42
CA ASP A 308 -19.00 3.31 -21.28
C ASP A 308 -18.14 2.19 -20.65
N ARG A 309 -16.95 2.53 -20.12
CA ARG A 309 -16.08 1.56 -19.45
C ARG A 309 -16.74 0.95 -18.21
N GLU A 310 -17.38 1.79 -17.40
CA GLU A 310 -18.10 1.34 -16.22
C GLU A 310 -19.25 0.40 -16.57
N GLU A 311 -20.08 0.78 -17.56
CA GLU A 311 -21.22 -0.03 -18.01
C GLU A 311 -20.79 -1.40 -18.54
N ILE A 312 -19.75 -1.43 -19.40
CA ILE A 312 -19.20 -2.68 -19.95
C ILE A 312 -18.70 -3.60 -18.83
N LEU A 313 -17.98 -3.05 -17.84
CA LEU A 313 -17.42 -3.84 -16.75
C LEU A 313 -18.51 -4.34 -15.79
N ARG A 314 -19.51 -3.53 -15.45
CA ARG A 314 -20.65 -3.97 -14.64
C ARG A 314 -21.39 -5.12 -15.32
N HIS A 315 -21.71 -5.00 -16.61
CA HIS A 315 -22.37 -6.07 -17.35
C HIS A 315 -21.51 -7.35 -17.42
N HIS A 316 -20.19 -7.21 -17.57
CA HIS A 316 -19.28 -8.36 -17.57
C HIS A 316 -19.25 -9.08 -16.22
N PHE A 317 -19.19 -8.35 -15.11
CA PHE A 317 -19.20 -8.95 -13.77
C PHE A 317 -20.55 -9.59 -13.43
N ASP A 318 -21.67 -8.93 -13.76
CA ASP A 318 -23.01 -9.51 -13.58
C ASP A 318 -23.17 -10.83 -14.36
N LYS A 319 -22.59 -10.91 -15.55
CA LYS A 319 -22.59 -12.14 -16.36
C LYS A 319 -21.74 -13.23 -15.70
N ALA A 320 -20.55 -12.89 -15.20
CA ALA A 320 -19.68 -13.82 -14.51
C ALA A 320 -20.33 -14.39 -13.22
N GLU A 321 -21.02 -13.55 -12.44
CA GLU A 321 -21.75 -13.96 -11.23
C GLU A 321 -22.94 -14.89 -11.54
N LYS A 322 -23.67 -14.62 -12.64
CA LYS A 322 -24.77 -15.49 -13.09
C LYS A 322 -24.26 -16.85 -13.54
N GLU A 323 -23.18 -16.89 -14.31
CA GLU A 323 -22.54 -18.14 -14.71
C GLU A 323 -22.01 -18.93 -13.49
N GLU A 324 -21.49 -18.26 -12.47
CA GLU A 324 -21.10 -18.91 -11.21
C GLU A 324 -22.30 -19.50 -10.46
N SER A 325 -23.38 -18.74 -10.37
CA SER A 325 -24.63 -19.17 -9.73
C SER A 325 -25.28 -20.36 -10.45
N GLU A 326 -25.24 -20.38 -11.78
CA GLU A 326 -25.77 -21.47 -12.61
C GLU A 326 -24.93 -22.76 -12.52
N VAL A 327 -23.60 -22.64 -12.44
CA VAL A 327 -22.72 -23.79 -12.21
C VAL A 327 -22.96 -24.40 -10.83
N VAL A 328 -23.12 -23.57 -9.80
CA VAL A 328 -23.42 -24.03 -8.43
C VAL A 328 -24.83 -24.63 -8.32
N ALA A 329 -25.82 -24.11 -9.06
CA ALA A 329 -27.18 -24.64 -9.10
C ALA A 329 -27.29 -25.96 -9.90
N GLY A 330 -26.50 -26.14 -10.96
CA GLY A 330 -26.47 -27.35 -11.78
C GLY A 330 -25.88 -28.57 -11.09
N GLU A 331 -25.09 -28.38 -10.02
CA GLU A 331 -24.50 -29.46 -9.24
C GLU A 331 -25.41 -29.95 -8.07
N GLY A 332 -26.61 -29.37 -7.92
CA GLY A 332 -27.57 -29.65 -6.84
C GLY A 332 -28.23 -31.03 -6.83
N GLU A 333 -28.05 -31.87 -7.87
CA GLU A 333 -28.54 -33.26 -7.90
C GLU A 333 -27.45 -34.22 -8.44
N SER A 334 -26.26 -34.21 -7.85
CA SER A 334 -25.36 -35.37 -7.62
C SER A 334 -23.96 -34.89 -7.23
N PHE A 335 -23.82 -34.31 -6.05
CA PHE A 335 -22.52 -33.91 -5.51
C PHE A 335 -21.77 -35.14 -4.94
N THR A 336 -21.22 -35.99 -5.80
CA THR A 336 -19.93 -36.60 -5.46
C THR A 336 -18.91 -35.49 -5.61
N LYS A 337 -18.33 -35.04 -4.49
CA LYS A 337 -17.18 -34.12 -4.46
C LYS A 337 -16.18 -34.55 -5.53
N THR A 338 -16.03 -33.76 -6.60
CA THR A 338 -14.86 -33.87 -7.47
C THR A 338 -13.69 -33.23 -6.72
N THR A 339 -13.29 -33.91 -5.66
CA THR A 339 -11.95 -33.89 -5.11
C THR A 339 -11.04 -34.27 -6.28
N THR A 340 -10.35 -33.29 -6.87
CA THR A 340 -9.01 -33.58 -7.36
C THR A 340 -8.30 -34.32 -6.22
N PRO A 341 -7.71 -35.50 -6.46
CA PRO A 341 -7.25 -36.34 -5.38
C PRO A 341 -6.24 -35.55 -4.53
N ILE A 342 -6.60 -35.36 -3.27
CA ILE A 342 -5.67 -34.97 -2.21
C ILE A 342 -4.57 -36.03 -2.21
N ARG A 343 -3.44 -35.74 -2.84
CA ARG A 343 -2.20 -36.46 -2.53
C ARG A 343 -1.65 -35.80 -1.28
N SER A 344 -1.96 -36.40 -0.14
CA SER A 344 -1.24 -36.14 1.10
C SER A 344 0.25 -36.32 0.85
N ILE A 345 1.03 -35.27 1.09
CA ILE A 345 2.49 -35.35 1.07
C ILE A 345 2.89 -36.13 2.33
N SER A 346 3.16 -37.43 2.19
CA SER A 346 3.86 -38.22 3.20
C SER A 346 5.36 -38.12 2.93
N TYR A 347 6.10 -37.63 3.92
CA TYR A 347 7.57 -37.58 3.88
C TYR A 347 8.09 -39.02 4.01
N GLU A 348 8.56 -39.63 2.93
CA GLU A 348 9.38 -40.84 3.00
C GLU A 348 10.85 -40.43 3.13
N ASP A 349 11.53 -41.05 4.09
CA ASP A 349 12.85 -40.70 4.64
C ASP A 349 14.04 -41.02 3.72
N ASN A 350 13.88 -40.85 2.41
CA ASN A 350 14.95 -41.05 1.42
C ASN A 350 15.24 -39.73 0.72
N GLY A 351 16.40 -39.16 1.03
CA GLY A 351 16.85 -37.88 0.48
C GLY A 351 16.93 -37.87 -1.06
N PRO A 352 16.72 -36.72 -1.70
CA PRO A 352 16.71 -36.62 -3.16
C PRO A 352 18.11 -36.85 -3.77
N GLU A 353 18.16 -37.74 -4.76
CA GLU A 353 19.28 -38.13 -5.64
C GLU A 353 20.00 -36.95 -6.34
N ALA A 354 19.42 -35.74 -6.28
CA ALA A 354 19.98 -34.51 -6.83
C ALA A 354 21.30 -34.05 -6.16
N TYR A 355 21.62 -34.55 -4.96
CA TYR A 355 22.87 -34.22 -4.26
C TYR A 355 24.09 -35.06 -4.67
N GLU A 356 23.91 -36.14 -5.42
CA GLU A 356 25.02 -37.02 -5.80
C GLU A 356 25.69 -36.61 -7.13
N VAL A 357 24.97 -35.91 -8.00
CA VAL A 357 25.46 -35.52 -9.34
C VAL A 357 26.42 -34.32 -9.30
N ALA A 358 26.42 -33.54 -8.21
CA ALA A 358 27.24 -32.33 -8.08
C ALA A 358 28.73 -32.59 -7.70
N ARG A 359 29.17 -33.84 -7.51
CA ARG A 359 30.57 -34.16 -7.14
C ARG A 359 31.50 -34.56 -8.30
N GLN A 360 31.03 -34.58 -9.55
CA GLN A 360 31.82 -35.16 -10.66
C GLN A 360 32.14 -34.24 -11.84
N ALA A 361 31.90 -32.92 -11.77
CA ALA A 361 32.20 -32.02 -12.89
C ALA A 361 33.06 -30.82 -12.49
N ASP A 362 34.35 -31.05 -12.25
CA ASP A 362 35.38 -30.01 -12.26
C ASP A 362 36.06 -29.99 -13.65
N PHE A 363 35.64 -29.10 -14.55
CA PHE A 363 36.49 -28.63 -15.67
C PHE A 363 36.22 -27.15 -16.01
N PRO A 364 37.28 -26.37 -16.33
CA PRO A 364 37.24 -24.91 -16.32
C PRO A 364 36.64 -24.28 -17.59
N TYR A 365 35.87 -23.21 -17.35
CA TYR A 365 35.21 -22.35 -18.33
C TYR A 365 36.19 -21.40 -19.05
N THR A 366 36.19 -21.39 -20.38
CA THR A 366 36.74 -20.30 -21.21
C THR A 366 35.60 -19.49 -21.82
N PRO A 367 35.64 -18.14 -21.79
CA PRO A 367 34.55 -17.31 -22.28
C PRO A 367 34.69 -17.13 -23.78
N ASN A 368 33.66 -17.52 -24.55
CA ASN A 368 33.55 -17.08 -25.94
C ASN A 368 32.20 -16.43 -26.23
N ASN A 369 32.36 -15.26 -26.81
CA ASN A 369 31.40 -14.27 -27.27
C ASN A 369 30.54 -14.84 -28.41
N VAL A 370 29.21 -14.85 -28.26
CA VAL A 370 28.27 -15.11 -29.36
C VAL A 370 27.11 -14.11 -29.25
N GLN A 371 26.85 -13.44 -30.38
CA GLN A 371 25.79 -12.46 -30.66
C GLN A 371 24.37 -13.06 -30.53
N PRO A 372 23.32 -12.21 -30.41
CA PRO A 372 22.00 -12.64 -29.96
C PRO A 372 21.23 -13.35 -31.09
N ALA A 373 20.72 -14.54 -30.79
CA ALA A 373 19.78 -15.24 -31.66
C ALA A 373 18.37 -14.68 -31.45
N GLU A 374 17.77 -14.18 -32.53
CA GLU A 374 16.35 -13.87 -32.63
C GLU A 374 15.49 -15.14 -32.48
N GLY A 375 14.35 -15.02 -31.80
CA GLY A 375 13.26 -15.98 -31.86
C GLY A 375 13.00 -16.79 -30.58
N THR A 376 12.35 -16.17 -29.59
CA THR A 376 11.59 -16.89 -28.55
C THR A 376 10.19 -16.31 -28.43
N PRO A 377 9.13 -17.15 -28.31
CA PRO A 377 7.77 -16.67 -28.23
C PRO A 377 7.57 -15.91 -26.91
N SER A 378 6.97 -14.73 -27.04
CA SER A 378 6.57 -13.85 -25.95
C SER A 378 5.58 -14.54 -25.01
N ARG A 379 6.03 -14.98 -23.81
CA ARG A 379 5.14 -15.14 -22.66
C ARG A 379 5.94 -15.31 -21.37
N SER A 380 5.91 -14.31 -20.51
CA SER A 380 6.35 -14.47 -19.11
C SER A 380 5.49 -13.61 -18.19
N THR A 381 4.25 -14.00 -17.98
CA THR A 381 3.45 -13.44 -16.87
C THR A 381 4.06 -13.89 -15.56
N GLU A 382 4.27 -12.96 -14.64
CA GLU A 382 4.71 -13.26 -13.27
C GLU A 382 3.49 -13.68 -12.45
N SER A 383 3.63 -14.79 -11.73
CA SER A 383 2.59 -15.38 -10.89
C SER A 383 3.17 -15.59 -9.50
N ASP A 384 2.62 -14.90 -8.51
CA ASP A 384 3.03 -14.99 -7.10
C ASP A 384 1.82 -15.39 -6.26
N ALA A 385 2.01 -16.09 -5.14
CA ALA A 385 0.92 -16.40 -4.22
C ALA A 385 0.96 -15.42 -3.05
N GLU A 386 -0.18 -14.79 -2.76
CA GLU A 386 -0.37 -13.90 -1.61
C GLU A 386 -1.55 -14.43 -0.77
N LEU A 387 -1.69 -13.97 0.47
CA LEU A 387 -2.82 -14.35 1.30
C LEU A 387 -4.17 -13.86 0.72
N ASP A 388 -5.23 -14.60 1.02
CA ASP A 388 -6.61 -14.23 0.65
C ASP A 388 -7.02 -12.85 1.19
N ASN A 389 -6.52 -12.48 2.37
CA ASN A 389 -6.86 -11.23 3.05
C ASN A 389 -6.10 -9.98 2.54
N GLY A 390 -5.20 -10.11 1.56
CA GLY A 390 -4.43 -9.00 0.98
C GLY A 390 -3.23 -8.53 1.82
N HIS A 391 -2.79 -9.36 2.76
CA HIS A 391 -1.53 -9.14 3.49
C HIS A 391 -0.34 -9.63 2.67
N HIS A 392 0.75 -8.87 2.72
CA HIS A 392 2.00 -9.12 1.97
C HIS A 392 2.82 -10.30 2.55
N LEU A 393 2.24 -11.49 2.58
CA LEU A 393 2.95 -12.75 2.83
C LEU A 393 3.13 -13.49 1.51
N TYR A 394 4.39 -13.72 1.17
CA TYR A 394 4.79 -14.42 -0.04
C TYR A 394 5.34 -15.81 0.30
N LEU A 395 5.08 -16.77 -0.58
CA LEU A 395 5.72 -18.08 -0.49
C LEU A 395 7.24 -17.97 -0.67
N GLN A 396 8.00 -18.80 0.04
CA GLN A 396 9.44 -18.82 -0.15
C GLN A 396 9.77 -19.25 -1.59
N PRO A 397 10.88 -18.77 -2.19
CA PRO A 397 11.28 -19.17 -3.53
C PRO A 397 11.48 -20.68 -3.70
N LEU A 398 11.82 -21.40 -2.62
CA LEU A 398 11.91 -22.86 -2.61
C LEU A 398 10.53 -23.50 -2.80
N ASP A 399 9.52 -23.05 -2.06
CA ASP A 399 8.15 -23.56 -2.13
C ASP A 399 7.55 -23.33 -3.52
N ILE A 400 7.80 -22.16 -4.11
CA ILE A 400 7.38 -21.86 -5.49
C ILE A 400 8.01 -22.84 -6.49
N ARG A 401 9.27 -23.25 -6.30
CA ARG A 401 9.93 -24.24 -7.16
C ARG A 401 9.35 -25.65 -6.96
N ILE A 402 9.01 -26.02 -5.73
CA ILE A 402 8.34 -27.30 -5.43
C ILE A 402 6.97 -27.34 -6.11
N LEU A 403 6.18 -26.27 -5.98
CA LEU A 403 4.89 -26.13 -6.67
C LEU A 403 5.07 -26.19 -8.19
N LYS A 404 6.10 -25.52 -8.73
CA LYS A 404 6.42 -25.59 -10.16
C LYS A 404 6.78 -26.99 -10.62
N GLN A 405 7.53 -27.75 -9.83
CA GLN A 405 7.87 -29.13 -10.17
C GLN A 405 6.63 -30.04 -10.14
N HIS A 406 5.70 -29.80 -9.21
CA HIS A 406 4.47 -30.57 -9.10
C HIS A 406 3.45 -30.26 -10.22
N PHE A 407 3.26 -28.98 -10.54
CA PHE A 407 2.27 -28.53 -11.53
C PHE A 407 2.87 -28.29 -12.93
N GLU A 408 4.19 -28.47 -13.09
CA GLU A 408 5.00 -28.28 -14.30
C GLU A 408 5.07 -26.83 -14.84
N LEU A 409 3.95 -26.10 -14.81
CA LEU A 409 3.77 -24.76 -15.36
C LEU A 409 3.08 -23.84 -14.34
N TYR A 410 3.47 -22.56 -14.32
CA TYR A 410 2.85 -21.53 -13.47
C TYR A 410 1.36 -21.30 -13.79
N GLU A 411 0.92 -21.57 -15.01
CA GLU A 411 -0.47 -21.39 -15.44
C GLU A 411 -1.41 -22.45 -14.87
N LYS A 412 -0.86 -23.63 -14.53
CA LYS A 412 -1.59 -24.75 -13.94
C LYS A 412 -1.68 -24.66 -12.41
N PHE A 413 -1.12 -23.61 -11.81
CA PHE A 413 -1.25 -23.42 -10.37
C PHE A 413 -2.73 -23.21 -10.03
N PRO A 414 -3.22 -23.86 -8.97
CA PRO A 414 -4.59 -23.64 -8.50
C PRO A 414 -4.73 -22.19 -8.01
N ASP A 415 -5.92 -21.63 -8.19
CA ASP A 415 -6.19 -20.23 -7.83
C ASP A 415 -6.19 -20.02 -6.30
N ARG A 416 -6.46 -21.09 -5.53
CA ARG A 416 -6.42 -21.12 -4.07
C ARG A 416 -5.57 -22.29 -3.58
N ILE A 417 -4.72 -22.03 -2.58
CA ILE A 417 -3.88 -23.04 -1.94
C ILE A 417 -4.02 -22.88 -0.43
N THR A 418 -4.30 -23.98 0.27
CA THR A 418 -4.21 -24.03 1.72
C THR A 418 -2.86 -24.62 2.12
N VAL A 419 -2.07 -23.85 2.86
CA VAL A 419 -0.72 -24.25 3.29
C VAL A 419 -0.63 -24.27 4.80
N LYS A 420 0.10 -25.26 5.34
CA LYS A 420 0.45 -25.30 6.76
C LYS A 420 1.73 -24.51 6.98
N VAL A 421 1.73 -23.60 7.94
CA VAL A 421 2.90 -22.77 8.24
C VAL A 421 3.95 -23.59 8.96
N LEU A 422 5.12 -23.75 8.35
CA LEU A 422 6.28 -24.42 8.95
C LEU A 422 7.27 -23.42 9.59
N GLY A 423 7.36 -22.22 9.02
CA GLY A 423 8.19 -21.12 9.50
C GLY A 423 7.83 -19.82 8.80
N ILE A 424 8.11 -18.69 9.44
CA ILE A 424 7.96 -17.34 8.89
C ILE A 424 9.33 -16.67 8.95
N ASP A 425 9.80 -16.21 7.79
CA ASP A 425 11.02 -15.41 7.69
C ASP A 425 10.63 -13.99 7.29
N GLU A 426 10.93 -13.02 8.14
CA GLU A 426 10.79 -11.61 7.80
C GLU A 426 11.91 -11.21 6.84
N THR A 427 11.54 -10.84 5.61
CA THR A 427 12.47 -10.30 4.62
C THR A 427 12.12 -8.85 4.34
N ASN A 428 13.11 -7.96 4.49
CA ASN A 428 12.99 -6.60 4.00
C ASN A 428 13.38 -6.62 2.52
N LEU A 429 12.40 -6.50 1.62
CA LEU A 429 12.65 -6.22 0.20
C LEU A 429 13.19 -4.79 0.08
N THR A 430 14.51 -4.64 0.22
CA THR A 430 15.19 -3.45 -0.28
C THR A 430 15.40 -3.67 -1.77
N GLU A 431 14.77 -2.83 -2.60
CA GLU A 431 15.04 -2.76 -4.03
C GLU A 431 16.50 -2.33 -4.23
N GLU A 432 17.36 -3.26 -4.66
CA GLU A 432 18.69 -2.98 -5.21
C GLU A 432 18.77 -3.37 -6.69
#